data_AF-A0A379G9M5-F1
#
_entry.id   AF-A0A379G9M5-F1
#
_cell.length_a   1.000
_cell.length_b   1.000
_cell.length_c   1.000
_cell.angle_alpha   90.00
_cell.angle_beta   90.00
_cell.angle_gamma   90.00
#
_symmetry.space_group_name_H-M   'P 1'
#
loop_
_entity.id
_entity.type
_entity.pdbx_description
1 polymer ?
#
loop_
_entity_poly.entity_id
_entity_poly.type
_entity_poly.pdbx_seq_one_letter_code
_entity_poly.pdbx_strand_id
1 'polypeptide(L)'
;MKLTLDDYLSPHFTVGEFFRSGTAIRLGINNTPDAYPDEGISTEEVIENLRALCTEVLEPLRQRVGRVIITSGYRCKKLNKAVGGVWNSQHLKGEAADIFVPNTETAMRYGHILEQHSAVQQLLLEPLGAKQKRWIHVGYKRQK
;
A
#
# COMPACT_ATOMS: atom_id res chain seq x y z
N MET A 1 24.02 -0.69 2.68
CA MET A 1 23.57 -1.65 1.66
C MET A 1 22.59 -0.90 0.76
N LYS A 2 22.71 -0.99 -0.58
CA LYS A 2 21.79 -0.29 -1.48
C LYS A 2 20.46 -1.05 -1.49
N LEU A 3 19.34 -0.36 -1.23
CA LEU A 3 18.01 -0.95 -1.26
C LEU A 3 17.71 -1.52 -2.66
N THR A 4 17.15 -2.72 -2.72
CA THR A 4 16.69 -3.37 -3.96
C THR A 4 15.19 -3.64 -3.92
N LEU A 5 14.57 -3.86 -5.09
CA LEU A 5 13.14 -4.18 -5.17
C LEU A 5 12.82 -5.58 -4.60
N ASP A 6 13.81 -6.46 -4.52
CA ASP A 6 13.66 -7.82 -4.00
C ASP A 6 13.89 -7.90 -2.48
N ASP A 7 14.27 -6.78 -1.85
CA ASP A 7 14.42 -6.70 -0.40
C ASP A 7 13.07 -6.95 0.28
N TYR A 8 13.08 -7.80 1.30
CA TYR A 8 11.87 -8.12 2.06
C TYR A 8 11.53 -7.04 3.08
N LEU A 9 10.26 -6.64 3.11
CA LEU A 9 9.65 -5.78 4.12
C LEU A 9 9.10 -6.58 5.31
N SER A 10 8.73 -7.83 5.06
CA SER A 10 8.26 -8.84 6.02
C SER A 10 8.38 -10.23 5.34
N PRO A 11 8.07 -11.36 5.99
CA PRO A 11 8.31 -12.70 5.42
C PRO A 11 7.80 -12.93 4.00
N HIS A 12 6.73 -12.24 3.58
CA HIS A 12 6.12 -12.49 2.29
C HIS A 12 5.90 -11.26 1.39
N PHE A 13 6.41 -10.11 1.79
CA PHE A 13 6.21 -8.85 1.08
C PHE A 13 7.54 -8.20 0.78
N THR A 14 7.74 -7.79 -0.46
CA THR A 14 8.99 -7.17 -0.97
C THR A 14 8.80 -5.69 -1.30
N VAL A 15 9.88 -4.93 -1.35
CA VAL A 15 9.85 -3.49 -1.72
C VAL A 15 9.17 -3.26 -3.08
N GLY A 16 9.46 -4.12 -4.06
CA GLY A 16 8.93 -4.02 -5.41
C GLY A 16 7.40 -4.04 -5.47
N GLU A 17 6.74 -4.80 -4.59
CA GLU A 17 5.28 -4.87 -4.52
C GLU A 17 4.64 -3.53 -4.13
N PHE A 18 5.35 -2.68 -3.39
CA PHE A 18 4.83 -1.41 -2.88
C PHE A 18 5.24 -0.21 -3.73
N PHE A 19 6.34 -0.30 -4.48
CA PHE A 19 6.76 0.75 -5.40
C PHE A 19 6.13 0.57 -6.79
N ARG A 20 5.71 -0.64 -7.16
CA ARG A 20 5.05 -0.90 -8.43
C ARG A 20 3.60 -0.40 -8.42
N SER A 21 3.19 0.21 -9.53
CA SER A 21 1.80 0.56 -9.80
C SER A 21 1.51 0.39 -11.28
N GLY A 22 0.37 -0.21 -11.63
CA GLY A 22 -0.05 -0.33 -13.03
C GLY A 22 -0.21 1.02 -13.72
N THR A 23 -0.69 2.05 -12.99
CA THR A 23 -0.77 3.42 -13.50
C THR A 23 0.61 4.04 -13.70
N ALA A 24 1.54 3.81 -12.76
CA ALA A 24 2.91 4.32 -12.90
C ALA A 24 3.58 3.75 -14.16
N ILE A 25 3.46 2.43 -14.38
CA ILE A 25 3.99 1.77 -15.58
C ILE A 25 3.36 2.37 -16.85
N ARG A 26 2.03 2.45 -16.91
CA ARG A 26 1.30 2.97 -18.08
C ARG A 26 1.68 4.43 -18.41
N LEU A 27 2.01 5.22 -17.40
CA LEU A 27 2.35 6.64 -17.55
C LEU A 27 3.86 6.92 -17.54
N GLY A 28 4.71 5.89 -17.47
CA GLY A 28 6.16 6.05 -17.36
C GLY A 28 6.61 6.85 -16.13
N ILE A 29 5.89 6.74 -15.02
CA ILE A 29 6.23 7.42 -13.76
C ILE A 29 7.18 6.52 -12.97
N ASN A 30 8.40 6.99 -12.73
CA ASN A 30 9.25 6.37 -11.71
C ASN A 30 8.59 6.60 -10.35
N ASN A 31 8.30 5.55 -9.58
CA ASN A 31 7.59 5.62 -8.31
C ASN A 31 8.47 5.18 -7.14
N THR A 32 9.76 5.52 -7.21
CA THR A 32 10.71 5.35 -6.11
C THR A 32 10.91 6.68 -5.38
N PRO A 33 11.04 6.71 -4.05
CA PRO A 33 11.18 7.97 -3.30
C PRO A 33 12.46 8.75 -3.67
N ASP A 34 13.56 8.05 -3.93
CA ASP A 34 14.86 8.61 -4.33
C ASP A 34 14.83 9.37 -5.67
N ALA A 35 13.83 9.11 -6.52
CA ALA A 35 13.62 9.87 -7.76
C ALA A 35 13.09 11.29 -7.50
N TYR A 36 12.61 11.60 -6.29
CA TYR A 36 12.02 12.88 -5.93
C TYR A 36 12.49 13.36 -4.55
N PRO A 37 13.79 13.69 -4.37
CA PRO A 37 14.35 14.07 -3.07
C PRO A 37 13.67 15.31 -2.46
N ASP A 38 13.10 16.18 -3.29
CA ASP A 38 12.40 17.40 -2.86
C ASP A 38 10.99 17.14 -2.30
N GLU A 39 10.50 15.88 -2.29
CA GLU A 39 9.16 15.56 -1.79
C GLU A 39 9.05 15.56 -0.26
N GLY A 40 10.17 15.61 0.46
CA GLY A 40 10.22 15.82 1.91
C GLY A 40 10.07 14.55 2.74
N ILE A 41 10.27 13.37 2.14
CA ILE A 41 10.35 12.09 2.82
C ILE A 41 11.52 11.29 2.25
N SER A 42 12.34 10.69 3.12
CA SER A 42 13.46 9.86 2.68
C SER A 42 13.00 8.46 2.26
N THR A 43 13.80 7.80 1.44
CA THR A 43 13.56 6.39 1.08
C THR A 43 13.56 5.52 2.34
N GLU A 44 14.44 5.79 3.29
CA GLU A 44 14.55 5.08 4.57
C GLU A 44 13.24 5.20 5.38
N GLU A 45 12.68 6.41 5.51
CA GLU A 45 11.44 6.60 6.25
C GLU A 45 10.26 5.91 5.57
N VAL A 46 10.16 5.96 4.24
CA VAL A 46 9.16 5.19 3.48
C VAL A 46 9.30 3.70 3.75
N ILE A 47 10.51 3.16 3.70
CA ILE A 47 10.75 1.72 3.90
C ILE A 47 10.42 1.28 5.31
N GLU A 48 10.77 2.05 6.33
CA GLU A 48 10.40 1.74 7.70
C GLU A 48 8.89 1.75 7.91
N ASN A 49 8.17 2.71 7.32
CA ASN A 49 6.71 2.77 7.38
C ASN A 49 6.07 1.58 6.66
N LEU A 50 6.60 1.21 5.49
CA LEU A 50 6.14 0.03 4.74
C LEU A 50 6.42 -1.27 5.49
N ARG A 51 7.59 -1.43 6.12
CA ARG A 51 7.89 -2.59 6.98
C ARG A 51 6.89 -2.68 8.12
N ALA A 52 6.58 -1.56 8.77
CA ALA A 52 5.63 -1.54 9.86
C ALA A 52 4.21 -1.90 9.37
N LEU A 53 3.75 -1.34 8.25
CA LEU A 53 2.47 -1.73 7.63
C LEU A 53 2.43 -3.23 7.28
N CYS A 54 3.53 -3.76 6.72
CA CYS A 54 3.61 -5.17 6.37
C CYS A 54 3.52 -6.07 7.61
N THR A 55 4.36 -5.82 8.62
CA THR A 55 4.45 -6.64 9.82
C THR A 55 3.19 -6.55 10.67
N GLU A 56 2.65 -5.34 10.85
CA GLU A 56 1.55 -5.11 11.78
C GLU A 56 0.18 -5.38 11.16
N VAL A 57 0.02 -5.31 9.83
CA VAL A 57 -1.30 -5.44 9.18
C VAL A 57 -1.33 -6.53 8.11
N LEU A 58 -0.44 -6.45 7.11
CA LEU A 58 -0.57 -7.27 5.91
C LEU A 58 -0.15 -8.73 6.13
N GLU A 59 0.87 -8.97 6.95
CA GLU A 59 1.34 -10.31 7.31
C GLU A 59 0.30 -11.05 8.15
N PRO A 60 -0.31 -10.47 9.21
CA PRO A 60 -1.46 -11.06 9.90
C PRO A 60 -2.65 -11.37 8.98
N LEU A 61 -2.97 -10.48 8.03
CA LEU A 61 -4.00 -10.76 7.04
C LEU A 61 -3.61 -11.97 6.20
N ARG A 62 -2.40 -11.97 5.61
CA ARG A 62 -1.90 -13.02 4.73
C ARG A 62 -1.89 -14.39 5.41
N GLN A 63 -1.54 -14.47 6.68
CA GLN A 63 -1.59 -15.71 7.46
C GLN A 63 -3.00 -16.30 7.55
N ARG A 64 -4.05 -15.47 7.55
CA ARG A 64 -5.46 -15.91 7.66
C ARG A 64 -6.12 -16.21 6.32
N VAL A 65 -5.65 -15.61 5.23
CA VAL A 65 -6.33 -15.66 3.92
C VAL A 65 -5.48 -16.24 2.80
N GLY A 66 -4.21 -16.51 3.04
CA GLY A 66 -3.26 -16.88 1.99
C GLY A 66 -2.82 -15.65 1.19
N ARG A 67 -2.50 -15.84 -0.09
CA ARG A 67 -1.88 -14.80 -0.93
C ARG A 67 -2.69 -13.49 -0.95
N VAL A 68 -2.00 -12.40 -0.59
CA VAL A 68 -2.49 -11.02 -0.68
C VAL A 68 -1.74 -10.33 -1.83
N ILE A 69 -2.46 -9.66 -2.73
CA ILE A 69 -1.85 -8.96 -3.88
C ILE A 69 -1.95 -7.46 -3.64
N ILE A 70 -0.80 -6.78 -3.61
CA ILE A 70 -0.71 -5.32 -3.49
C ILE A 70 -0.78 -4.70 -4.88
N THR A 71 -1.73 -3.81 -5.10
CA THR A 71 -1.87 -3.06 -6.37
C THR A 71 -1.23 -1.69 -6.34
N SER A 72 -1.07 -1.13 -5.13
CA SER A 72 -0.39 0.13 -4.89
C SER A 72 0.05 0.20 -3.43
N GLY A 73 1.31 0.54 -3.19
CA GLY A 73 1.85 0.86 -1.87
C GLY A 73 2.21 2.34 -1.78
N TYR A 74 3.50 2.66 -1.72
CA TYR A 74 3.98 4.03 -1.81
C TYR A 74 3.56 4.71 -3.12
N ARG A 75 3.26 6.01 -3.08
CA ARG A 75 3.04 6.84 -4.26
C ARG A 75 3.84 8.13 -4.12
N CYS A 76 4.65 8.47 -5.12
CA CYS A 76 5.15 9.84 -5.24
C CYS A 76 4.00 10.82 -5.55
N LYS A 77 4.22 12.12 -5.34
CA LYS A 77 3.16 13.14 -5.56
C LYS A 77 2.60 13.09 -6.99
N LYS A 78 3.47 12.86 -7.98
CA LYS A 78 3.08 12.75 -9.40
C LYS A 78 2.11 11.59 -9.63
N LEU A 79 2.43 10.40 -9.12
CA LEU A 79 1.55 9.23 -9.23
C LEU A 79 0.26 9.45 -8.47
N ASN A 80 0.33 9.95 -7.22
CA ASN A 80 -0.84 10.20 -6.39
C ASN A 80 -1.84 11.13 -7.10
N LYS A 81 -1.35 12.23 -7.71
CA LYS A 81 -2.19 13.13 -8.51
C LYS A 81 -2.80 12.42 -9.72
N ALA A 82 -2.02 11.61 -10.44
CA ALA A 82 -2.47 10.90 -11.63
C ALA A 82 -3.60 9.88 -11.35
N VAL A 83 -3.66 9.33 -10.14
CA VAL A 83 -4.75 8.43 -9.71
C VAL A 83 -5.89 9.15 -8.98
N GLY A 84 -5.87 10.49 -8.92
CA GLY A 84 -6.88 11.29 -8.23
C GLY A 84 -6.81 11.21 -6.70
N GLY A 85 -5.65 10.83 -6.15
CA GLY A 85 -5.43 10.77 -4.71
C GLY A 85 -5.41 12.15 -4.06
N VAL A 86 -5.85 12.21 -2.81
CA VAL A 86 -5.83 13.45 -2.01
C VAL A 86 -4.42 13.86 -1.61
N TRP A 87 -4.20 15.15 -1.40
CA TRP A 87 -2.88 15.74 -1.13
C TRP A 87 -2.24 15.26 0.18
N ASN A 88 -3.02 14.81 1.15
CA ASN A 88 -2.60 14.30 2.45
C ASN A 88 -2.72 12.77 2.57
N SER A 89 -2.72 12.04 1.44
CA SER A 89 -2.85 10.58 1.43
C SER A 89 -1.69 9.89 2.17
N GLN A 90 -2.00 8.84 2.93
CA GLN A 90 -1.01 7.98 3.60
C GLN A 90 -0.10 7.23 2.62
N HIS A 91 -0.53 7.01 1.37
CA HIS A 91 0.34 6.43 0.34
C HIS A 91 1.59 7.27 0.07
N LEU A 92 1.52 8.60 0.25
CA LEU A 92 2.66 9.50 0.08
C LEU A 92 3.78 9.26 1.10
N LYS A 93 3.47 8.52 2.19
CA LYS A 93 4.39 8.25 3.30
C LYS A 93 4.80 6.78 3.43
N GLY A 94 4.30 5.91 2.56
CA GLY A 94 4.45 4.46 2.73
C GLY A 94 3.62 3.91 3.91
N GLU A 95 2.58 4.61 4.32
CA GLU A 95 1.70 4.25 5.45
C GLU A 95 0.40 3.57 5.00
N ALA A 96 0.25 3.28 3.69
CA ALA A 96 -0.97 2.66 3.17
C ALA A 96 -0.71 1.71 1.99
N ALA A 97 -1.63 0.77 1.80
CA ALA A 97 -1.64 -0.17 0.69
C ALA A 97 -3.05 -0.42 0.16
N ASP A 98 -3.15 -0.60 -1.15
CA ASP A 98 -4.37 -1.09 -1.81
C ASP A 98 -4.22 -2.58 -2.10
N ILE A 99 -5.14 -3.36 -1.56
CA ILE A 99 -5.18 -4.81 -1.68
C ILE A 99 -6.20 -5.20 -2.75
N PHE A 100 -5.78 -5.92 -3.78
CA PHE A 100 -6.68 -6.42 -4.81
C PHE A 100 -7.74 -7.36 -4.24
N VAL A 101 -9.00 -7.16 -4.62
CA VAL A 101 -10.11 -8.07 -4.32
C VAL A 101 -10.87 -8.40 -5.61
N PRO A 102 -10.86 -9.67 -6.09
CA PRO A 102 -11.44 -10.02 -7.38
C PRO A 102 -12.97 -10.06 -7.37
N ASN A 103 -13.58 -10.22 -6.20
CA ASN A 103 -15.02 -10.38 -6.03
C ASN A 103 -15.47 -9.89 -4.64
N THR A 104 -16.79 -9.76 -4.48
CA THR A 104 -17.40 -9.28 -3.24
C THR A 104 -17.13 -10.20 -2.05
N GLU A 105 -17.09 -11.52 -2.24
CA GLU A 105 -16.81 -12.47 -1.18
C GLU A 105 -15.40 -12.27 -0.59
N THR A 106 -14.39 -12.11 -1.46
CA THR A 106 -13.01 -11.81 -1.04
C THR A 106 -12.95 -10.46 -0.32
N ALA A 107 -13.66 -9.45 -0.85
CA ALA A 107 -13.72 -8.14 -0.23
C ALA A 107 -14.34 -8.20 1.18
N MET A 108 -15.46 -8.90 1.37
CA MET A 108 -16.09 -9.07 2.68
C MET A 108 -15.19 -9.83 3.64
N ARG A 109 -14.57 -10.94 3.20
CA ARG A 109 -13.69 -11.74 4.04
C ARG A 109 -12.48 -10.94 4.53
N TYR A 110 -11.82 -10.21 3.63
CA TYR A 110 -10.64 -9.42 3.96
C TYR A 110 -11.04 -8.22 4.83
N GLY A 111 -12.11 -7.53 4.46
CA GLY A 111 -12.67 -6.41 5.21
C GLY A 111 -13.00 -6.80 6.65
N HIS A 112 -13.73 -7.90 6.87
CA HIS A 112 -14.07 -8.36 8.21
C HIS A 112 -12.84 -8.64 9.07
N ILE A 113 -11.80 -9.28 8.52
CA ILE A 113 -10.55 -9.54 9.25
C ILE A 113 -9.83 -8.24 9.61
N LEU A 114 -9.78 -7.28 8.68
CA LEU A 114 -9.09 -6.01 8.85
C LEU A 114 -9.83 -5.06 9.80
N GLU A 115 -11.16 -5.03 9.77
CA GLU A 115 -11.99 -4.23 10.69
C GLU A 115 -11.79 -4.63 12.15
N GLN A 116 -11.55 -5.93 12.41
CA GLN A 116 -11.32 -6.44 13.76
C GLN A 116 -9.85 -6.31 14.20
N HIS A 117 -8.95 -5.82 13.34
CA HIS A 117 -7.54 -5.72 13.64
C HIS A 117 -7.18 -4.33 14.15
N SER A 118 -6.77 -4.23 15.42
CA SER A 118 -6.59 -2.97 16.13
C SER A 118 -5.50 -2.05 15.55
N ALA A 119 -4.58 -2.60 14.75
CA ALA A 119 -3.58 -1.81 14.05
C ALA A 119 -4.16 -1.01 12.88
N VAL A 120 -5.28 -1.44 12.27
CA VAL A 120 -5.84 -0.77 11.10
C VAL A 120 -6.46 0.57 11.50
N GLN A 121 -5.94 1.66 10.96
CA GLN A 121 -6.39 3.02 11.27
C GLN A 121 -7.32 3.59 10.19
N GLN A 122 -7.18 3.10 8.97
CA GLN A 122 -8.03 3.46 7.85
C GLN A 122 -8.36 2.20 7.04
N LEU A 123 -9.64 2.03 6.71
CA LEU A 123 -10.13 0.95 5.88
C LEU A 123 -11.19 1.49 4.93
N LEU A 124 -10.96 1.41 3.61
CA LEU A 124 -11.91 1.87 2.60
C LEU A 124 -12.08 0.83 1.50
N LEU A 125 -13.32 0.59 1.07
CA LEU A 125 -13.61 -0.28 -0.06
C LEU A 125 -13.80 0.53 -1.35
N GLU A 126 -12.86 0.39 -2.27
CA GLU A 126 -12.65 1.33 -3.36
C GLU A 126 -12.66 0.66 -4.76
N PRO A 127 -12.96 1.43 -5.82
CA PRO A 127 -13.34 2.85 -5.81
C PRO A 127 -14.76 3.09 -5.24
N LEU A 128 -14.96 4.23 -4.58
CA LEU A 128 -16.27 4.64 -4.06
C LEU A 128 -17.26 4.90 -5.22
N GLY A 129 -18.54 4.56 -5.02
CA GLY A 129 -19.58 4.74 -6.04
C GLY A 129 -19.59 3.75 -7.23
N ALA A 130 -18.58 2.89 -7.37
CA ALA A 130 -18.56 1.86 -8.41
C ALA A 130 -19.39 0.63 -8.01
N LYS A 131 -20.13 0.05 -8.97
CA LYS A 131 -20.84 -1.24 -8.80
C LYS A 131 -19.88 -2.39 -8.48
N GLN A 132 -18.69 -2.37 -9.09
CA GLN A 132 -17.64 -3.35 -8.83
C GLN A 132 -16.51 -2.68 -8.06
N LYS A 133 -16.33 -3.13 -6.82
CA LYS A 133 -15.19 -2.79 -5.98
C LYS A 133 -13.97 -3.61 -6.43
N ARG A 134 -12.79 -3.00 -6.40
CA ARG A 134 -11.58 -3.57 -7.00
C ARG A 134 -10.45 -3.75 -6.00
N TRP A 135 -10.41 -2.93 -4.95
CA TRP A 135 -9.43 -3.06 -3.89
C TRP A 135 -9.97 -2.60 -2.54
N ILE A 136 -9.32 -3.07 -1.48
CA ILE A 136 -9.45 -2.54 -0.12
C ILE A 136 -8.22 -1.70 0.15
N HIS A 137 -8.43 -0.42 0.44
CA HIS A 137 -7.41 0.47 0.96
C HIS A 137 -7.24 0.24 2.46
N VAL A 138 -6.01 0.00 2.90
CA VAL A 138 -5.65 -0.10 4.33
C VAL A 138 -4.58 0.92 4.68
N GLY A 139 -4.73 1.55 5.83
CA GLY A 139 -3.82 2.54 6.37
C GLY A 139 -3.29 2.14 7.75
N TYR A 140 -1.97 2.28 7.94
CA TYR A 140 -1.28 2.11 9.21
C TYR A 140 -0.14 3.12 9.33
N LYS A 141 -0.28 4.03 10.29
CA LYS A 141 0.79 4.92 10.70
C LYS A 141 1.57 4.29 11.85
N ARG A 142 2.86 4.05 11.61
CA ARG A 142 3.83 3.60 12.62
C ARG A 142 3.85 4.57 13.81
N GLN A 143 3.84 4.02 15.02
CA GLN A 143 4.07 4.80 16.24
C GLN A 143 5.58 5.05 16.38
N LYS A 144 5.97 6.32 16.58
CA LYS A 144 7.37 6.74 16.81
C LYS A 144 7.69 6.70 18.30
#